data_AF-A0A2S8X0Q0-F1
#
_entry.id   AF-A0A2S8X0Q0-F1
#
_cell.length_a   1.000
_cell.length_b   1.000
_cell.length_c   1.000
_cell.angle_alpha   90.00
_cell.angle_beta   90.00
_cell.angle_gamma   90.00
#
_symmetry.space_group_name_H-M   'P 1'
#
loop_
_entity.id
_entity.type
_entity.pdbx_description
1 polymer ?
#
loop_
_entity_poly.entity_id
_entity_poly.type
_entity_poly.pdbx_seq_one_letter_code
_entity_poly.pdbx_strand_id
1 'polypeptide(L)'
;MLEVKQVSKVYEGQRGVHQLDFTMERGEIVGFLGPNGAGKTTTMRMITGYVHPTAGSIMVDGVSVHEQGQRVRSKIGYLPETPPLYPDMTVQSYLKFVANLRDVPAREVKLRVSEMVSRLGLLGRERQMVRGLSKGYKQRLGLAGAIIHKPDLLVLDEPTSGLDPNQIIEIRDLIRELGENHTVLLSTHILPEVSTLCNRMLIINQGQLVLDGSPQHFGSAMGDQFKVSIEVKATAEQLHNVLTPWEKVRSEVIQASDANTAKDTALNSDSAETVKMLLTGENSEDFREELFYLLSGAGLPILEMKKENLSLEQIFLKLTTTEATDTDANSADVDKVADAEMDQEDVSSDNDLSSISGTSTSTSTDASSHSSKREDSK
;
A
#
# COMPACT_ATOMS: atom_id res chain seq x y z
N MET A 1 17.71 10.26 -8.24
CA MET A 1 18.22 9.50 -7.07
C MET A 1 18.03 7.99 -7.25
N LEU A 2 16.78 7.53 -7.30
CA LEU A 2 16.38 6.15 -7.60
C LEU A 2 15.79 6.10 -9.00
N GLU A 3 16.13 5.07 -9.77
CA GLU A 3 15.57 4.81 -11.09
C GLU A 3 15.14 3.34 -11.19
N VAL A 4 13.86 3.12 -11.48
CA VAL A 4 13.24 1.82 -11.73
C VAL A 4 12.75 1.84 -13.17
N LYS A 5 13.34 1.00 -14.02
CA LYS A 5 13.04 0.94 -15.46
C LYS A 5 12.57 -0.44 -15.89
N GLN A 6 11.33 -0.52 -16.36
CA GLN A 6 10.69 -1.73 -16.90
C GLN A 6 10.83 -2.94 -15.99
N VAL A 7 10.81 -2.72 -14.66
CA VAL A 7 11.13 -3.74 -13.68
C VAL A 7 9.98 -4.71 -13.52
N SER A 8 10.26 -5.99 -13.71
CA SER A 8 9.29 -7.06 -13.54
C SER A 8 9.81 -8.12 -12.59
N LYS A 9 8.93 -8.67 -11.76
CA LYS A 9 9.17 -9.88 -10.99
C LYS A 9 7.97 -10.80 -11.16
N VAL A 10 8.16 -11.86 -11.92
CA VAL A 10 7.12 -12.84 -12.24
C VAL A 10 7.42 -14.14 -11.50
N TYR A 11 6.41 -14.64 -10.80
CA TYR A 11 6.40 -15.95 -10.17
C TYR A 11 5.57 -16.93 -11.02
N GLU A 12 5.57 -18.21 -10.63
CA GLU A 12 4.72 -19.22 -11.28
C GLU A 12 3.25 -18.77 -11.33
N GLY A 13 2.60 -19.01 -12.47
CA GLY A 13 1.24 -18.55 -12.72
C GLY A 13 1.11 -17.07 -13.09
N GLN A 14 2.18 -16.44 -13.62
CA GLN A 14 2.21 -15.04 -14.09
C GLN A 14 1.86 -14.00 -13.02
N ARG A 15 1.93 -14.37 -11.73
CA ARG A 15 1.69 -13.44 -10.62
C ARG A 15 2.94 -12.64 -10.31
N GLY A 16 2.78 -11.35 -10.02
CA GLY A 16 3.85 -10.55 -9.45
C GLY A 16 3.78 -9.10 -9.88
N VAL A 17 4.93 -8.54 -10.18
CA VAL A 17 5.12 -7.14 -10.56
C VAL A 17 5.49 -7.09 -12.04
N HIS A 18 4.86 -6.21 -12.81
CA HIS A 18 4.98 -6.14 -14.26
C HIS A 18 5.36 -4.72 -14.70
N GLN A 19 6.50 -4.61 -15.39
CA GLN A 19 6.98 -3.40 -16.08
C GLN A 19 6.79 -2.11 -15.26
N LEU A 20 7.29 -2.09 -14.02
CA LEU A 20 7.29 -0.87 -13.23
C LEU A 20 8.31 0.13 -13.77
N ASP A 21 7.86 1.35 -13.98
CA ASP A 21 8.67 2.50 -14.36
C ASP A 21 8.38 3.67 -13.43
N PHE A 22 9.39 4.12 -12.70
CA PHE A 22 9.35 5.38 -11.96
C PHE A 22 10.75 5.82 -11.55
N THR A 23 10.87 7.10 -11.26
CA THR A 23 12.08 7.71 -10.71
C THR A 23 11.76 8.46 -9.43
N MET A 24 12.75 8.61 -8.56
CA MET A 24 12.68 9.51 -7.41
C MET A 24 13.88 10.45 -7.41
N GLU A 25 13.63 11.70 -7.07
CA GLU A 25 14.64 12.73 -6.88
C GLU A 25 15.12 12.82 -5.43
N ARG A 26 16.26 13.48 -5.22
CA ARG A 26 16.83 13.62 -3.89
C ARG A 26 15.96 14.51 -3.01
N GLY A 27 15.69 14.07 -1.78
CA GLY A 27 14.89 14.81 -0.81
C GLY A 27 13.38 14.69 -1.00
N GLU A 28 12.92 13.81 -1.90
CA GLU A 28 11.50 13.50 -2.02
C GLU A 28 11.06 12.46 -0.97
N ILE A 29 9.83 12.61 -0.49
CA ILE A 29 9.10 11.62 0.29
C ILE A 29 7.99 11.07 -0.61
N VAL A 30 8.21 9.91 -1.21
CA VAL A 30 7.28 9.28 -2.14
C VAL A 30 6.51 8.16 -1.45
N GLY A 31 5.19 8.24 -1.51
CA GLY A 31 4.30 7.17 -1.05
C GLY A 31 4.08 6.14 -2.14
N PHE A 32 4.21 4.86 -1.82
CA PHE A 32 3.93 3.72 -2.68
C PHE A 32 2.69 3.00 -2.16
N LEU A 33 1.54 3.41 -2.67
CA LEU A 33 0.21 3.05 -2.19
C LEU A 33 -0.38 1.90 -3.01
N GLY A 34 -1.08 0.99 -2.37
CA GLY A 34 -1.79 -0.08 -3.07
C GLY A 34 -2.45 -1.07 -2.11
N PRO A 35 -3.42 -1.88 -2.57
CA PRO A 35 -4.03 -2.91 -1.73
C PRO A 35 -3.03 -4.01 -1.36
N ASN A 36 -3.45 -4.89 -0.45
CA ASN A 36 -2.68 -6.07 -0.11
C ASN A 36 -2.54 -6.98 -1.34
N GLY A 37 -1.34 -7.52 -1.56
CA GLY A 37 -1.06 -8.35 -2.74
C GLY A 37 -0.76 -7.57 -4.03
N ALA A 38 -0.82 -6.23 -4.04
CA ALA A 38 -0.53 -5.43 -5.23
C ALA A 38 0.95 -5.46 -5.68
N GLY A 39 1.86 -5.96 -4.85
CA GLY A 39 3.29 -6.06 -5.17
C GLY A 39 4.21 -5.10 -4.38
N LYS A 40 3.68 -4.29 -3.44
CA LYS A 40 4.45 -3.33 -2.63
C LYS A 40 5.73 -3.91 -2.02
N THR A 41 5.60 -4.91 -1.15
CA THR A 41 6.75 -5.55 -0.49
C THR A 41 7.72 -6.18 -1.48
N THR A 42 7.24 -6.76 -2.58
CA THR A 42 8.08 -7.31 -3.64
C THR A 42 8.92 -6.20 -4.30
N THR A 43 8.31 -5.06 -4.62
CA THR A 43 9.00 -3.89 -5.15
C THR A 43 10.03 -3.34 -4.17
N MET A 44 9.68 -3.19 -2.89
CA MET A 44 10.62 -2.75 -1.85
C MET A 44 11.82 -3.69 -1.71
N ARG A 45 11.58 -5.01 -1.79
CA ARG A 45 12.65 -6.03 -1.76
C ARG A 45 13.54 -6.00 -3.00
N MET A 46 12.98 -5.70 -4.18
CA MET A 46 13.80 -5.53 -5.39
C MET A 46 14.70 -4.30 -5.28
N ILE A 47 14.15 -3.15 -4.86
CA ILE A 47 14.90 -1.90 -4.70
C ILE A 47 16.05 -2.05 -3.70
N THR A 48 15.83 -2.80 -2.64
CA THR A 48 16.83 -3.04 -1.58
C THR A 48 17.80 -4.18 -1.91
N GLY A 49 17.60 -4.88 -3.04
CA GLY A 49 18.44 -5.98 -3.50
C GLY A 49 18.23 -7.30 -2.74
N TYR A 50 17.13 -7.45 -1.99
CA TYR A 50 16.73 -8.71 -1.34
C TYR A 50 16.20 -9.73 -2.36
N VAL A 51 15.59 -9.26 -3.44
CA VAL A 51 15.03 -10.08 -4.50
C VAL A 51 15.54 -9.56 -5.84
N HIS A 52 16.01 -10.45 -6.70
CA HIS A 52 16.34 -10.09 -8.08
C HIS A 52 15.08 -9.98 -8.94
N PRO A 53 14.94 -8.92 -9.75
CA PRO A 53 13.89 -8.83 -10.75
C PRO A 53 14.10 -9.93 -11.80
N THR A 54 12.99 -10.34 -12.41
CA THR A 54 13.01 -11.23 -13.59
C THR A 54 13.41 -10.46 -14.85
N ALA A 55 13.07 -9.18 -14.95
CA ALA A 55 13.43 -8.30 -16.06
C ALA A 55 13.53 -6.83 -15.61
N GLY A 56 14.17 -5.99 -16.42
CA GLY A 56 14.37 -4.56 -16.15
C GLY A 56 15.58 -4.27 -15.26
N SER A 57 15.72 -3.02 -14.85
CA SER A 57 16.88 -2.56 -14.06
C SER A 57 16.48 -1.57 -12.97
N ILE A 58 17.16 -1.67 -11.82
CA ILE A 58 17.07 -0.70 -10.72
C ILE A 58 18.44 -0.08 -10.52
N MET A 59 18.49 1.24 -10.43
CA MET A 59 19.71 2.00 -10.18
C MET A 59 19.53 2.99 -9.03
N VAL A 60 20.55 3.14 -8.20
CA VAL A 60 20.64 4.18 -7.17
C VAL A 60 21.91 4.99 -7.43
N ASP A 61 21.75 6.29 -7.67
CA ASP A 61 22.83 7.18 -8.15
C ASP A 61 23.57 6.64 -9.38
N GLY A 62 22.81 6.10 -10.35
CA GLY A 62 23.36 5.51 -11.57
C GLY A 62 24.12 4.19 -11.34
N VAL A 63 24.11 3.64 -10.13
CA VAL A 63 24.73 2.35 -9.82
C VAL A 63 23.65 1.27 -9.76
N SER A 64 23.81 0.22 -10.57
CA SER A 64 22.89 -0.93 -10.58
C SER A 64 22.87 -1.64 -9.22
N VAL A 65 21.67 -1.85 -8.67
CA VAL A 65 21.46 -2.55 -7.39
C VAL A 65 21.96 -3.99 -7.45
N HIS A 66 21.89 -4.62 -8.63
CA HIS A 66 22.21 -6.03 -8.80
C HIS A 66 23.69 -6.27 -9.12
N GLU A 67 24.33 -5.38 -9.87
CA GLU A 67 25.74 -5.54 -10.27
C GLU A 67 26.71 -5.08 -9.18
N GLN A 68 26.37 -4.02 -8.44
CA GLN A 68 27.23 -3.43 -7.41
C GLN A 68 26.50 -3.36 -6.06
N GLY A 69 25.86 -4.46 -5.68
CA GLY A 69 24.95 -4.51 -4.54
C GLY A 69 25.53 -4.03 -3.21
N GLN A 70 26.82 -4.26 -2.91
CA GLN A 70 27.41 -3.77 -1.64
C GLN A 70 27.48 -2.24 -1.59
N ARG A 71 27.92 -1.60 -2.68
CA ARG A 71 28.03 -0.14 -2.79
C ARG A 71 26.68 0.55 -2.78
N VAL A 72 25.65 -0.10 -3.33
CA VAL A 72 24.28 0.41 -3.27
C VAL A 72 23.68 0.20 -1.88
N ARG A 73 23.88 -0.97 -1.26
CA ARG A 73 23.34 -1.27 0.08
C ARG A 73 23.90 -0.35 1.18
N SER A 74 25.09 0.22 1.01
CA SER A 74 25.60 1.25 1.94
C SER A 74 24.86 2.58 1.81
N LYS A 75 24.17 2.83 0.69
CA LYS A 75 23.35 4.04 0.47
C LYS A 75 21.88 3.84 0.81
N ILE A 76 21.44 2.59 1.04
CA ILE A 76 20.05 2.26 1.32
C ILE A 76 19.86 1.86 2.78
N GLY A 77 18.92 2.53 3.46
CA GLY A 77 18.31 2.07 4.69
C GLY A 77 17.02 1.33 4.37
N TYR A 78 16.79 0.17 4.98
CA TYR A 78 15.57 -0.61 4.75
C TYR A 78 14.91 -0.99 6.07
N LEU A 79 13.64 -0.62 6.21
CA LEU A 79 12.75 -1.08 7.27
C LEU A 79 11.66 -1.97 6.65
N PRO A 80 11.73 -3.30 6.79
CA PRO A 80 10.63 -4.17 6.40
C PRO A 80 9.44 -4.04 7.38
N GLU A 81 8.26 -4.50 6.96
CA GLU A 81 7.02 -4.48 7.77
C GLU A 81 7.24 -5.07 9.17
N THR A 82 7.94 -6.21 9.26
CA THR A 82 8.40 -6.78 10.52
C THR A 82 9.91 -6.59 10.66
N PRO A 83 10.38 -5.70 11.56
CA PRO A 83 11.80 -5.48 11.77
C PRO A 83 12.55 -6.76 12.16
N PRO A 84 13.66 -7.12 11.48
CA PRO A 84 14.43 -8.32 11.75
C PRO A 84 15.36 -8.10 12.95
N LEU A 85 14.78 -8.00 14.15
CA LEU A 85 15.51 -7.72 15.38
C LEU A 85 15.99 -9.02 16.06
N TYR A 86 17.11 -8.94 16.79
CA TYR A 86 17.63 -10.05 17.60
C TYR A 86 17.04 -9.99 19.02
N PRO A 87 16.10 -10.87 19.40
CA PRO A 87 15.32 -10.73 20.64
C PRO A 87 16.16 -10.83 21.92
N ASP A 88 17.28 -11.55 21.85
CA ASP A 88 18.21 -11.80 22.95
C ASP A 88 19.33 -10.76 23.09
N MET A 89 19.31 -9.71 22.27
CA MET A 89 20.20 -8.57 22.43
C MET A 89 19.52 -7.45 23.22
N THR A 90 20.32 -6.61 23.87
CA THR A 90 19.84 -5.31 24.35
C THR A 90 19.73 -4.32 23.18
N VAL A 91 18.91 -3.28 23.33
CA VAL A 91 18.80 -2.18 22.34
C VAL A 91 20.17 -1.65 21.94
N GLN A 92 21.03 -1.35 22.92
CA GLN A 92 22.36 -0.82 22.66
C GLN A 92 23.26 -1.82 21.92
N SER A 93 23.21 -3.11 22.31
CA SER A 93 24.01 -4.15 21.66
C SER A 93 23.56 -4.38 20.23
N TYR A 94 22.24 -4.39 19.97
CA TYR A 94 21.69 -4.47 18.63
C TYR A 94 22.16 -3.32 17.74
N LEU A 95 22.08 -2.07 18.22
CA LEU A 95 22.52 -0.90 17.44
C LEU A 95 24.02 -0.94 17.14
N LYS A 96 24.85 -1.34 18.11
CA LYS A 96 26.29 -1.53 17.88
C LYS A 96 26.56 -2.62 16.85
N PHE A 97 25.83 -3.73 16.93
CA PHE A 97 25.93 -4.83 15.96
C PHE A 97 25.58 -4.36 14.55
N VAL A 98 24.45 -3.67 14.37
CA VAL A 98 24.04 -3.14 13.06
C VAL A 98 25.02 -2.08 12.54
N ALA A 99 25.52 -1.19 13.40
CA ALA A 99 26.52 -0.21 12.99
C ALA A 99 27.79 -0.87 12.43
N ASN A 100 28.29 -1.92 13.09
CA ASN A 100 29.44 -2.67 12.62
C ASN A 100 29.14 -3.41 11.31
N LEU A 101 27.95 -4.02 11.18
CA LEU A 101 27.52 -4.72 9.96
C LEU A 101 27.38 -3.77 8.76
N ARG A 102 27.10 -2.49 9.02
CA ARG A 102 26.95 -1.44 8.01
C ARG A 102 28.23 -0.60 7.82
N ASP A 103 29.38 -1.12 8.25
CA ASP A 103 30.70 -0.51 8.08
C ASP A 103 30.81 0.91 8.67
N VAL A 104 30.06 1.23 9.73
CA VAL A 104 30.21 2.49 10.46
C VAL A 104 31.61 2.51 11.11
N PRO A 105 32.41 3.57 10.93
CA PRO A 105 33.76 3.65 11.51
C PRO A 105 33.71 3.43 13.03
N ALA A 106 34.58 2.56 13.56
CA ALA A 106 34.59 2.19 14.98
C ALA A 106 34.61 3.40 15.95
N ARG A 107 35.32 4.48 15.55
CA ARG A 107 35.39 5.75 16.29
C ARG A 107 34.04 6.49 16.38
N GLU A 108 33.15 6.29 15.41
CA GLU A 108 31.82 6.91 15.33
C GLU A 108 30.71 6.06 15.95
N VAL A 109 30.89 4.74 16.07
CA VAL A 109 29.82 3.82 16.52
C VAL A 109 29.18 4.28 17.83
N LYS A 110 29.97 4.69 18.83
CA LYS A 110 29.43 5.16 20.11
C LYS A 110 28.55 6.40 19.94
N LEU A 111 28.98 7.34 19.09
CA LEU A 111 28.23 8.56 18.78
C LEU A 111 26.93 8.24 18.04
N ARG A 112 27.01 7.42 16.98
CA ARG A 112 25.83 7.00 16.19
C ARG A 112 24.79 6.29 17.05
N VAL A 113 25.21 5.37 17.91
CA VAL A 113 24.30 4.65 18.81
C VAL A 113 23.61 5.62 19.76
N SER A 114 24.34 6.58 20.35
CA SER A 114 23.76 7.60 21.23
C SER A 114 22.77 8.51 20.49
N GLU A 115 23.11 8.90 19.26
CA GLU A 115 22.23 9.70 18.39
C GLU A 115 20.93 8.94 18.11
N MET A 116 21.01 7.68 17.71
CA MET A 116 19.83 6.85 17.41
C MET A 116 18.93 6.67 18.62
N VAL A 117 19.53 6.45 19.80
CA VAL A 117 18.77 6.30 21.05
C VAL A 117 17.99 7.58 21.38
N SER A 118 18.63 8.74 21.21
CA SER A 118 18.01 10.04 21.48
C SER A 118 16.92 10.38 20.45
N ARG A 119 17.26 10.30 19.16
CA ARG A 119 16.37 10.74 18.07
C ARG A 119 15.12 9.88 17.95
N LEU A 120 15.26 8.56 18.13
CA LEU A 120 14.12 7.65 17.96
C LEU A 120 13.42 7.31 19.29
N GLY A 121 13.59 8.16 20.31
CA GLY A 121 12.86 8.03 21.58
C GLY A 121 13.09 6.69 22.28
N LEU A 122 14.33 6.19 22.28
CA LEU A 122 14.74 4.95 22.96
C LEU A 122 15.48 5.22 24.28
N LEU A 123 15.50 6.48 24.73
CA LEU A 123 16.14 6.88 25.99
C LEU A 123 15.57 6.09 27.18
N GLY A 124 16.47 5.59 28.03
CA GLY A 124 16.12 4.76 29.19
C GLY A 124 15.80 3.30 28.86
N ARG A 125 15.86 2.91 27.58
CA ARG A 125 15.61 1.53 27.09
C ARG A 125 16.89 0.85 26.56
N GLU A 126 18.04 1.49 26.66
CA GLU A 126 19.31 1.08 26.03
C GLU A 126 19.76 -0.32 26.50
N ARG A 127 19.56 -0.60 27.79
CA ARG A 127 19.90 -1.88 28.42
C ARG A 127 18.76 -2.90 28.41
N GLN A 128 17.59 -2.52 27.91
CA GLN A 128 16.44 -3.42 27.83
C GLN A 128 16.64 -4.44 26.72
N MET A 129 16.22 -5.68 26.97
CA MET A 129 16.20 -6.75 25.99
C MET A 129 15.15 -6.49 24.92
N VAL A 130 15.50 -6.69 23.65
CA VAL A 130 14.63 -6.46 22.49
C VAL A 130 13.32 -7.25 22.57
N ARG A 131 13.36 -8.49 23.08
CA ARG A 131 12.14 -9.30 23.27
C ARG A 131 11.08 -8.62 24.13
N GLY A 132 11.50 -7.80 25.10
CA GLY A 132 10.62 -7.09 26.03
C GLY A 132 10.13 -5.73 25.53
N LEU A 133 10.50 -5.31 24.32
CA LEU A 133 10.01 -4.07 23.73
C LEU A 133 8.58 -4.24 23.20
N SER A 134 7.78 -3.18 23.29
CA SER A 134 6.49 -3.12 22.60
C SER A 134 6.69 -3.10 21.08
N LYS A 135 5.62 -3.33 20.32
CA LYS A 135 5.67 -3.28 18.86
C LYS A 135 6.16 -1.93 18.33
N GLY A 136 5.64 -0.81 18.84
CA GLY A 136 6.14 0.53 18.49
C GLY A 136 7.62 0.75 18.79
N TYR A 137 8.11 0.28 19.94
CA TYR A 137 9.55 0.35 20.25
C TYR A 137 10.41 -0.54 19.34
N LYS A 138 9.91 -1.72 18.94
CA LYS A 138 10.58 -2.56 17.94
C LYS A 138 10.63 -1.86 16.59
N GLN A 139 9.58 -1.15 16.21
CA GLN A 139 9.55 -0.36 14.98
C GLN A 139 10.59 0.77 14.99
N ARG A 140 10.65 1.53 16.08
CA ARG A 140 11.67 2.57 16.29
C ARG A 140 13.08 2.00 16.28
N LEU A 141 13.30 0.85 16.89
CA LEU A 141 14.60 0.16 16.84
C LEU A 141 14.95 -0.33 15.43
N GLY A 142 13.97 -0.81 14.66
CA GLY A 142 14.16 -1.16 13.25
C GLY A 142 14.55 0.06 12.42
N LEU A 143 13.83 1.17 12.59
CA LEU A 143 14.14 2.44 11.93
C LEU A 143 15.55 2.93 12.31
N ALA A 144 15.93 2.80 13.58
CA ALA A 144 17.29 3.11 14.05
C ALA A 144 18.34 2.32 13.30
N GLY A 145 18.13 1.01 13.15
CA GLY A 145 19.01 0.13 12.39
C GLY A 145 19.06 0.48 10.90
N ALA A 146 17.96 0.96 10.34
CA ALA A 146 17.89 1.38 8.93
C ALA A 146 18.67 2.67 8.65
N ILE A 147 18.81 3.58 9.61
CA ILE A 147 19.42 4.91 9.41
C ILE A 147 20.80 5.09 10.05
N ILE A 148 21.26 4.16 10.91
CA ILE A 148 22.48 4.34 11.71
C ILE A 148 23.74 4.64 10.88
N HIS A 149 23.81 4.13 9.66
CA HIS A 149 24.91 4.34 8.71
C HIS A 149 24.74 5.56 7.81
N LYS A 150 23.70 6.39 8.01
CA LYS A 150 23.35 7.58 7.20
C LYS A 150 23.16 7.25 5.71
N PRO A 151 22.13 6.46 5.38
CA PRO A 151 21.80 6.17 3.98
C PRO A 151 21.36 7.44 3.25
N ASP A 152 21.44 7.44 1.92
CA ASP A 152 20.87 8.50 1.07
C ASP A 152 19.37 8.25 0.78
N LEU A 153 19.01 6.96 0.62
CA LEU A 153 17.66 6.47 0.35
C LEU A 153 17.17 5.60 1.51
N LEU A 154 16.01 5.94 2.05
CA LEU A 154 15.31 5.16 3.06
C LEU A 154 14.09 4.50 2.43
N VAL A 155 14.03 3.18 2.48
CA VAL A 155 12.90 2.37 2.03
C VAL A 155 12.17 1.84 3.25
N LEU A 156 10.90 2.22 3.40
CA LEU A 156 10.06 1.86 4.53
C LEU A 156 8.87 1.05 4.03
N ASP A 157 8.75 -0.21 4.45
CA ASP A 157 7.66 -1.09 4.06
C ASP A 157 6.64 -1.17 5.21
N GLU A 158 5.45 -0.60 5.02
CA GLU A 158 4.35 -0.60 6.00
C GLU A 158 4.80 -0.19 7.43
N PRO A 159 5.50 0.96 7.61
CA PRO A 159 6.20 1.26 8.87
C PRO A 159 5.27 1.54 10.06
N THR A 160 3.98 1.76 9.82
CA THR A 160 2.95 2.03 10.82
C THR A 160 2.05 0.82 11.08
N SER A 161 2.28 -0.31 10.38
CA SER A 161 1.39 -1.47 10.40
C SER A 161 1.20 -2.03 11.82
N GLY A 162 -0.07 -2.08 12.23
CA GLY A 162 -0.55 -2.58 13.52
C GLY A 162 0.10 -1.92 14.74
N LEU A 163 0.39 -0.62 14.64
CA LEU A 163 0.65 0.27 15.78
C LEU A 163 -0.65 0.91 16.26
N ASP A 164 -0.67 1.39 17.51
CA ASP A 164 -1.79 2.18 18.01
C ASP A 164 -1.78 3.62 17.44
N PRO A 165 -2.89 4.39 17.52
CA PRO A 165 -2.96 5.72 16.93
C PRO A 165 -1.88 6.71 17.39
N ASN A 166 -1.47 6.66 18.66
CA ASN A 166 -0.44 7.57 19.17
C ASN A 166 0.93 7.20 18.59
N GLN A 167 1.25 5.91 18.53
CA GLN A 167 2.49 5.42 17.91
C GLN A 167 2.55 5.72 16.41
N ILE A 168 1.41 5.67 15.71
CA ILE A 168 1.34 6.04 14.30
C ILE A 168 1.74 7.52 14.12
N ILE A 169 1.20 8.43 14.93
CA ILE A 169 1.54 9.86 14.88
C ILE A 169 3.04 10.07 15.12
N GLU A 170 3.59 9.44 16.16
CA GLU A 170 5.01 9.55 16.47
C GLU A 170 5.91 9.03 15.34
N ILE A 171 5.58 7.88 14.73
CA ILE A 171 6.34 7.35 13.59
C ILE A 171 6.22 8.27 12.38
N ARG A 172 5.05 8.86 12.12
CA ARG A 172 4.85 9.84 11.03
C ARG A 172 5.74 11.07 11.22
N ASP A 173 5.80 11.61 12.43
CA ASP A 173 6.65 12.76 12.73
C ASP A 173 8.14 12.43 12.56
N LEU A 174 8.56 11.22 12.96
CA LEU A 174 9.92 10.73 12.70
C LEU A 174 10.23 10.60 11.21
N ILE A 175 9.30 10.06 10.41
CA ILE A 175 9.48 9.95 8.95
C ILE A 175 9.58 11.34 8.31
N ARG A 176 8.78 12.32 8.78
CA ARG A 176 8.85 13.71 8.31
C ARG A 176 10.22 14.32 8.60
N GLU A 177 10.73 14.19 9.82
CA GLU A 177 12.07 14.66 10.20
C GLU A 177 13.18 14.00 9.36
N LEU A 178 13.04 12.70 9.09
CA LEU A 178 14.01 11.97 8.26
C LEU A 178 14.00 12.48 6.81
N GLY A 179 12.82 12.80 6.27
CA GLY A 179 12.67 13.35 4.93
C GLY A 179 13.34 14.70 4.70
N GLU A 180 13.67 15.46 5.76
CA GLU A 180 14.45 16.70 5.62
C GLU A 180 15.88 16.46 5.13
N ASN A 181 16.42 15.27 5.40
CA ASN A 181 17.82 14.93 5.14
C ASN A 181 18.00 13.69 4.25
N HIS A 182 16.92 12.98 3.96
CA HIS A 182 16.94 11.69 3.24
C HIS A 182 15.89 11.69 2.14
N THR A 183 16.14 10.88 1.11
CA THR A 183 15.08 10.50 0.17
C THR A 183 14.31 9.34 0.77
N VAL A 184 12.99 9.41 0.84
CA VAL A 184 12.17 8.39 1.53
C VAL A 184 11.16 7.77 0.56
N LEU A 185 11.18 6.45 0.44
CA LEU A 185 10.15 5.66 -0.23
C LEU A 185 9.33 4.92 0.83
N LEU A 186 8.06 5.26 0.95
CA LEU A 186 7.14 4.77 1.98
C LEU A 186 6.06 3.88 1.35
N SER A 187 6.08 2.58 1.62
CA SER A 187 4.99 1.67 1.28
C SER A 187 3.89 1.74 2.34
N THR A 188 2.63 1.80 1.91
CA THR A 188 1.46 1.73 2.79
C THR A 188 0.22 1.34 1.99
N HIS A 189 -0.82 0.88 2.67
CA HIS A 189 -2.19 0.75 2.13
C HIS A 189 -3.12 1.83 2.68
N ILE A 190 -2.59 2.71 3.55
CA ILE A 190 -3.36 3.72 4.29
C ILE A 190 -3.15 5.08 3.62
N LEU A 191 -4.11 5.50 2.81
CA LEU A 191 -4.04 6.76 2.08
C LEU A 191 -3.78 8.00 2.97
N PRO A 192 -4.39 8.14 4.17
CA PRO A 192 -4.09 9.26 5.07
C PRO A 192 -2.61 9.43 5.43
N GLU A 193 -1.79 8.37 5.35
CA GLU A 193 -0.35 8.45 5.58
C GLU A 193 0.35 9.18 4.44
N VAL A 194 0.01 8.79 3.22
CA VAL A 194 0.58 9.37 2.00
C VAL A 194 0.16 10.82 1.86
N SER A 195 -1.12 11.13 2.08
CA SER A 195 -1.64 12.50 1.94
C SER A 195 -1.00 13.49 2.93
N THR A 196 -0.57 13.00 4.09
CA THR A 196 0.00 13.85 5.16
C THR A 196 1.53 13.95 5.09
N LEU A 197 2.21 12.89 4.62
CA LEU A 197 3.66 12.81 4.64
C LEU A 197 4.33 13.05 3.29
N CYS A 198 3.66 12.68 2.19
CA CYS A 198 4.32 12.53 0.90
C CYS A 198 4.01 13.72 -0.02
N ASN A 199 5.02 14.18 -0.75
CA ASN A 199 4.86 15.18 -1.80
C ASN A 199 4.41 14.55 -3.13
N ARG A 200 4.63 13.24 -3.30
CA ARG A 200 4.26 12.46 -4.48
C ARG A 200 3.81 11.07 -4.08
N MET A 201 2.89 10.50 -4.83
CA MET A 201 2.33 9.18 -4.62
C MET A 201 2.35 8.36 -5.91
N LEU A 202 2.69 7.09 -5.73
CA LEU A 202 2.70 6.04 -6.73
C LEU A 202 1.63 5.04 -6.31
N ILE A 203 0.61 4.80 -7.14
CA ILE A 203 -0.41 3.78 -6.85
C ILE A 203 -0.08 2.54 -7.67
N ILE A 204 0.08 1.41 -6.99
CA ILE A 204 0.21 0.09 -7.59
C ILE A 204 -1.09 -0.69 -7.43
N ASN A 205 -1.55 -1.34 -8.50
CA ASN A 205 -2.63 -2.31 -8.47
C ASN A 205 -2.25 -3.53 -9.31
N GLN A 206 -2.51 -4.73 -8.81
CA GLN A 206 -2.24 -6.00 -9.52
C GLN A 206 -0.85 -6.07 -10.18
N GLY A 207 0.19 -5.56 -9.51
CA GLY A 207 1.56 -5.60 -10.01
C GLY A 207 1.97 -4.49 -10.97
N GLN A 208 1.06 -3.57 -11.32
CA GLN A 208 1.30 -2.49 -12.27
C GLN A 208 1.11 -1.13 -11.63
N LEU A 209 1.93 -0.16 -12.03
CA LEU A 209 1.77 1.23 -11.62
C LEU A 209 0.59 1.83 -12.38
N VAL A 210 -0.48 2.16 -11.66
CA VAL A 210 -1.69 2.72 -12.27
C VAL A 210 -1.70 4.25 -12.22
N LEU A 211 -0.91 4.85 -11.32
CA LEU A 211 -0.88 6.30 -11.16
C LEU A 211 0.41 6.77 -10.51
N ASP A 212 0.88 7.94 -10.94
CA ASP A 212 2.07 8.63 -10.46
C ASP A 212 1.84 10.15 -10.47
N GLY A 213 1.95 10.79 -9.30
CA GLY A 213 1.86 12.25 -9.19
C GLY A 213 1.60 12.75 -7.78
N SER A 214 1.22 14.02 -7.62
CA SER A 214 1.04 14.61 -6.30
C SER A 214 -0.37 14.38 -5.73
N PRO A 215 -0.53 14.08 -4.42
CA PRO A 215 -1.84 13.93 -3.79
C PRO A 215 -2.78 15.13 -4.02
N GLN A 216 -2.26 16.35 -4.09
CA GLN A 216 -3.06 17.57 -4.31
C GLN A 216 -3.62 17.65 -5.73
N HIS A 217 -2.88 17.15 -6.73
CA HIS A 217 -3.33 17.19 -8.12
C HIS A 217 -4.47 16.19 -8.38
N PHE A 218 -4.51 15.05 -7.68
CA PHE A 218 -5.50 14.01 -7.97
C PHE A 218 -6.92 14.32 -7.50
N GLY A 219 -7.07 14.97 -6.34
CA GLY A 219 -8.39 15.43 -5.89
C GLY A 219 -9.06 16.39 -6.89
N SER A 220 -8.27 16.95 -7.82
CA SER A 220 -8.73 17.87 -8.87
C SER A 220 -8.81 17.20 -10.25
N ALA A 221 -7.92 16.26 -10.57
CA ALA A 221 -7.72 15.76 -11.94
C ALA A 221 -8.61 14.57 -12.36
N MET A 222 -9.14 13.76 -11.42
CA MET A 222 -10.10 12.68 -11.77
C MET A 222 -11.57 13.10 -11.70
N GLY A 223 -11.82 14.34 -11.31
CA GLY A 223 -13.14 14.97 -11.27
C GLY A 223 -13.35 15.89 -12.47
N ASP A 224 -13.24 15.37 -13.70
CA ASP A 224 -13.54 16.15 -14.93
C ASP A 224 -14.98 16.70 -14.96
N GLN A 225 -15.84 16.23 -14.05
CA GLN A 225 -17.20 16.70 -13.87
C GLN A 225 -17.34 17.37 -12.51
N PHE A 226 -17.84 18.61 -12.52
CA PHE A 226 -18.16 19.34 -11.30
C PHE A 226 -19.38 18.68 -10.63
N LYS A 227 -19.28 18.28 -9.37
CA LYS A 227 -20.39 17.65 -8.63
C LYS A 227 -20.84 18.49 -7.45
N VAL A 228 -22.14 18.54 -7.20
CA VAL A 228 -22.76 19.28 -6.09
C VAL A 228 -23.82 18.42 -5.43
N SER A 229 -23.69 18.17 -4.13
CA SER A 229 -24.79 17.65 -3.32
C SER A 229 -25.65 18.81 -2.84
N ILE A 230 -26.96 18.71 -3.04
CA ILE A 230 -27.94 19.67 -2.52
C ILE A 230 -28.93 18.98 -1.60
N GLU A 231 -29.39 19.72 -0.58
CA GLU A 231 -30.57 19.40 0.22
C GLU A 231 -31.56 20.55 0.07
N VAL A 232 -32.76 20.24 -0.40
CA VAL A 232 -33.77 21.25 -0.75
C VAL A 232 -35.09 20.90 -0.05
N LYS A 233 -35.79 21.91 0.46
CA LYS A 233 -37.15 21.79 1.01
C LYS A 233 -38.16 21.78 -0.15
N ALA A 234 -38.37 20.62 -0.75
CA ALA A 234 -39.23 20.40 -1.90
C ALA A 234 -39.66 18.93 -1.97
N THR A 235 -40.70 18.62 -2.73
CA THR A 235 -40.99 17.22 -3.11
C THR A 235 -40.07 16.76 -4.24
N ALA A 236 -39.84 15.45 -4.36
CA ALA A 236 -39.00 14.90 -5.43
C ALA A 236 -39.52 15.28 -6.83
N GLU A 237 -40.84 15.38 -6.98
CA GLU A 237 -41.51 15.79 -8.23
C GLU A 237 -41.28 17.27 -8.55
N GLN A 238 -41.37 18.16 -7.56
CA GLN A 238 -41.08 19.59 -7.73
C GLN A 238 -39.63 19.83 -8.17
N LEU A 239 -38.70 19.13 -7.52
CA LEU A 239 -37.28 19.26 -7.82
C LEU A 239 -36.95 18.67 -9.19
N HIS A 240 -37.54 17.52 -9.54
CA HIS A 240 -37.41 16.92 -10.87
C HIS A 240 -37.93 17.87 -11.97
N ASN A 241 -39.10 18.51 -11.78
CA ASN A 241 -39.67 19.43 -12.77
C ASN A 241 -38.82 20.69 -13.00
N VAL A 242 -38.10 21.16 -11.98
CA VAL A 242 -37.20 22.32 -12.09
C VAL A 242 -35.85 21.94 -12.72
N LEU A 243 -35.36 20.72 -12.47
CA LEU A 243 -34.07 20.24 -12.98
C LEU A 243 -34.16 19.58 -14.37
N THR A 244 -35.29 18.99 -14.75
CA THR A 244 -35.47 18.34 -16.07
C THR A 244 -35.19 19.28 -17.26
N PRO A 245 -35.61 20.57 -17.24
CA PRO A 245 -35.29 21.52 -18.30
C PRO A 245 -33.81 21.93 -18.35
N TRP A 246 -33.03 21.60 -17.31
CA TRP A 246 -31.64 22.00 -17.18
C TRP A 246 -30.71 20.90 -17.68
N GLU A 247 -30.49 20.88 -19.00
CA GLU A 247 -29.69 19.85 -19.69
C GLU A 247 -28.20 19.81 -19.29
N LYS A 248 -27.69 20.86 -18.62
CA LYS A 248 -26.28 20.97 -18.22
C LYS A 248 -25.84 19.99 -17.12
N VAL A 249 -26.79 19.32 -16.46
CA VAL A 249 -26.53 18.55 -15.24
C VAL A 249 -27.30 17.25 -15.23
N ARG A 250 -26.62 16.16 -14.89
CA ARG A 250 -27.24 14.87 -14.56
C ARG A 250 -27.57 14.83 -13.08
N SER A 251 -28.81 14.46 -12.76
CA SER A 251 -29.32 14.47 -11.40
C SER A 251 -29.57 13.04 -10.89
N GLU A 252 -28.94 12.66 -9.78
CA GLU A 252 -29.15 11.39 -9.10
C GLU A 252 -29.74 11.64 -7.71
N VAL A 253 -30.87 11.01 -7.39
CA VAL A 253 -31.51 11.12 -6.07
C VAL A 253 -30.77 10.22 -5.09
N ILE A 254 -30.23 10.81 -4.01
CA ILE A 254 -29.48 10.04 -2.99
C ILE A 254 -30.44 9.56 -1.90
N GLN A 255 -31.29 10.45 -1.40
CA GLN A 255 -32.30 10.18 -0.36
C GLN A 255 -33.51 11.08 -0.58
N ALA A 256 -34.68 10.49 -0.69
CA ALA A 256 -35.97 11.17 -0.54
C ALA A 256 -36.55 10.74 0.79
N SER A 257 -36.79 11.68 1.71
CA SER A 257 -37.53 11.37 2.93
C SER A 257 -39.01 11.28 2.57
N ASP A 258 -39.48 10.09 2.20
CA ASP A 258 -40.91 9.85 2.10
C ASP A 258 -41.48 9.93 3.52
N ALA A 259 -42.41 10.85 3.74
CA ALA A 259 -43.12 11.05 5.01
C ALA A 259 -44.03 9.86 5.43
N ASN A 260 -43.78 8.64 4.94
CA ASN A 260 -44.64 7.47 5.14
C ASN A 260 -44.13 6.43 6.15
N THR A 261 -43.06 6.71 6.90
CA THR A 261 -42.61 5.84 8.01
C THR A 261 -42.62 6.55 9.36
N ALA A 262 -43.73 7.22 9.69
CA ALA A 262 -43.97 7.71 11.04
C ALA A 262 -45.47 7.71 11.37
N LYS A 263 -46.09 6.53 11.40
CA LYS A 263 -47.25 6.31 12.28
C LYS A 263 -46.72 5.87 13.63
N ASP A 264 -46.27 6.83 14.43
CA ASP A 264 -46.65 6.89 15.84
C ASP A 264 -45.97 8.06 16.54
N THR A 265 -46.77 8.70 17.39
CA THR A 265 -46.49 9.80 18.32
C THR A 265 -46.47 11.21 17.74
N ALA A 266 -47.27 12.04 18.41
CA ALA A 266 -47.85 13.27 17.90
C ALA A 266 -47.04 14.53 18.25
N LEU A 267 -47.41 15.61 17.55
CA LEU A 267 -47.20 17.02 17.87
C LEU A 267 -45.80 17.56 17.59
N ASN A 268 -45.53 17.85 16.31
CA ASN A 268 -45.02 19.15 15.84
C ASN A 268 -45.15 19.23 14.32
N SER A 269 -46.04 20.12 13.87
CA SER A 269 -46.36 20.39 12.48
C SER A 269 -45.32 21.33 11.85
N ASP A 270 -44.26 20.79 11.27
CA ASP A 270 -43.55 21.40 10.12
C ASP A 270 -42.55 20.42 9.47
N SER A 271 -42.92 19.14 9.33
CA SER A 271 -42.12 18.15 8.60
C SER A 271 -42.23 18.40 7.11
N ALA A 272 -41.61 19.48 6.66
CA ALA A 272 -41.46 19.77 5.25
C ALA A 272 -40.58 18.70 4.62
N GLU A 273 -41.09 18.12 3.53
CA GLU A 273 -40.37 17.14 2.73
C GLU A 273 -39.04 17.74 2.29
N THR A 274 -37.93 17.07 2.62
CA THR A 274 -36.60 17.44 2.15
C THR A 274 -36.09 16.35 1.21
N VAL A 275 -35.43 16.80 0.14
CA VAL A 275 -34.87 15.90 -0.87
C VAL A 275 -33.39 16.19 -1.00
N LYS A 276 -32.58 15.13 -0.92
CA LYS A 276 -31.14 15.18 -1.11
C LYS A 276 -30.76 14.59 -2.47
N MET A 277 -30.10 15.40 -3.30
CA MET A 277 -29.70 15.01 -4.66
C MET A 277 -28.24 15.32 -4.95
N LEU A 278 -27.62 14.47 -5.76
CA LEU A 278 -26.32 14.72 -6.36
C LEU A 278 -26.51 15.22 -7.79
N LEU A 279 -25.90 16.35 -8.08
CA LEU A 279 -25.88 17.00 -9.38
C LEU A 279 -24.49 16.86 -9.97
N THR A 280 -24.38 16.30 -11.16
CA THR A 280 -23.12 16.14 -11.90
C THR A 280 -23.17 16.96 -13.18
N GLY A 281 -22.31 17.96 -13.30
CA GLY A 281 -22.18 18.80 -14.49
C GLY A 281 -21.58 18.03 -15.66
N GLU A 282 -21.97 18.40 -16.89
CA GLU A 282 -21.35 17.85 -18.10
C GLU A 282 -19.88 18.28 -18.25
N ASN A 283 -19.55 19.47 -17.72
CA ASN A 283 -18.20 20.04 -17.72
C ASN A 283 -17.70 20.27 -16.28
N SER A 284 -16.46 20.73 -16.16
CA SER A 284 -15.81 21.10 -14.89
C SER A 284 -16.16 22.51 -14.39
N GLU A 285 -17.06 23.23 -15.06
CA GLU A 285 -17.51 24.57 -14.67
C GLU A 285 -18.37 24.56 -13.40
N ASP A 286 -18.15 25.55 -12.53
CA ASP A 286 -18.91 25.70 -11.29
C ASP A 286 -20.32 26.25 -11.59
N PHE A 287 -21.32 25.36 -11.54
CA PHE A 287 -22.72 25.71 -11.81
C PHE A 287 -23.53 26.11 -10.56
N ARG A 288 -22.90 26.28 -9.39
CA ARG A 288 -23.63 26.54 -8.12
C ARG A 288 -24.41 27.84 -8.13
N GLU A 289 -23.90 28.86 -8.80
CA GLU A 289 -24.58 30.16 -8.94
C GLU A 289 -25.85 30.02 -9.79
N GLU A 290 -25.75 29.36 -10.96
CA GLU A 290 -26.90 29.08 -11.82
C GLU A 290 -27.95 28.23 -11.07
N LEU A 291 -27.50 27.19 -10.36
CA LEU A 291 -28.36 26.32 -9.54
C LEU A 291 -29.10 27.09 -8.44
N PHE A 292 -28.42 28.02 -7.77
CA PHE A 292 -29.02 28.85 -6.73
C PHE A 292 -30.17 29.68 -7.29
N TYR A 293 -29.95 30.38 -8.41
CA TYR A 293 -30.99 31.21 -9.02
C TYR A 293 -32.14 30.39 -9.59
N LEU A 294 -31.86 29.20 -10.15
CA LEU A 294 -32.88 28.28 -10.65
C LEU A 294 -33.84 27.84 -9.54
N LEU A 295 -33.29 27.35 -8.42
CA LEU A 295 -34.09 26.87 -7.28
C LEU A 295 -34.79 28.03 -6.55
N SER A 296 -34.10 29.16 -6.37
CA SER A 296 -34.70 30.36 -5.76
C SER A 296 -35.83 30.92 -6.63
N GLY A 297 -35.70 30.91 -7.96
CA GLY A 297 -36.73 31.38 -8.88
C GLY A 297 -37.98 30.48 -8.87
N ALA A 298 -37.80 29.18 -8.60
CA ALA A 298 -38.88 28.23 -8.39
C ALA A 298 -39.47 28.26 -6.95
N GLY A 299 -38.91 29.08 -6.05
CA GLY A 299 -39.35 29.17 -4.66
C GLY A 299 -38.99 27.94 -3.82
N LEU A 300 -37.94 27.20 -4.19
CA LEU A 300 -37.47 26.01 -3.50
C LEU A 300 -36.26 26.35 -2.59
N PRO A 301 -36.43 26.42 -1.26
CA PRO A 301 -35.34 26.79 -0.36
C PRO A 301 -34.26 25.72 -0.30
N ILE A 302 -33.01 26.12 -0.52
CA ILE A 302 -31.83 25.28 -0.38
C ILE A 302 -31.39 25.28 1.09
N LEU A 303 -31.36 24.11 1.71
CA LEU A 303 -30.93 23.91 3.09
C LEU A 303 -29.43 23.63 3.19
N GLU A 304 -28.89 22.87 2.23
CA GLU A 304 -27.46 22.58 2.12
C GLU A 304 -27.04 22.58 0.65
N MET A 305 -25.88 23.17 0.34
CA MET A 305 -25.23 23.04 -0.96
C MET A 305 -23.74 22.80 -0.75
N LYS A 306 -23.27 21.63 -1.15
CA LYS A 306 -21.88 21.19 -0.95
C LYS A 306 -21.26 20.77 -2.26
N LYS A 307 -20.11 21.35 -2.59
CA LYS A 307 -19.29 20.86 -3.70
C LYS A 307 -18.76 19.48 -3.34
N GLU A 308 -19.06 18.48 -4.15
CA GLU A 308 -18.51 17.15 -4.05
C GLU A 308 -17.26 17.07 -4.92
N ASN A 309 -16.09 17.10 -4.28
CA ASN A 309 -14.85 16.71 -4.95
C ASN A 309 -14.73 15.19 -4.81
N LEU A 310 -14.27 14.50 -5.85
CA LEU A 310 -13.82 13.12 -5.69
C LEU A 310 -12.70 13.11 -4.65
N SER A 311 -12.94 12.43 -3.54
CA SER A 311 -11.93 12.31 -2.51
C SER A 311 -10.80 11.42 -3.03
N LEU A 312 -9.59 11.62 -2.52
CA LEU A 312 -8.45 10.77 -2.89
C LEU A 312 -8.74 9.30 -2.58
N GLU A 313 -9.54 9.04 -1.54
CA GLU A 313 -10.01 7.72 -1.15
C GLU A 313 -10.88 7.11 -2.25
N GLN A 314 -11.79 7.89 -2.86
CA GLN A 314 -12.64 7.40 -3.94
C GLN A 314 -11.85 7.13 -5.23
N ILE A 315 -10.86 7.97 -5.54
CA ILE A 315 -9.95 7.74 -6.68
C ILE A 315 -9.16 6.46 -6.45
N PHE A 316 -8.58 6.31 -5.25
CA PHE A 316 -7.87 5.11 -4.86
C PHE A 316 -8.77 3.87 -4.95
N LEU A 317 -9.98 3.94 -4.41
CA LEU A 317 -10.97 2.86 -4.52
C LEU A 317 -11.23 2.54 -5.99
N LYS A 318 -11.63 3.51 -6.81
CA LYS A 318 -11.89 3.29 -8.24
C LYS A 318 -10.72 2.62 -8.96
N LEU A 319 -9.49 3.11 -8.77
CA LEU A 319 -8.29 2.55 -9.39
C LEU A 319 -7.91 1.15 -8.88
N THR A 320 -8.37 0.77 -7.70
CA THR A 320 -8.02 -0.51 -7.06
C THR A 320 -9.16 -1.53 -7.06
N THR A 321 -10.41 -1.08 -7.23
CA THR A 321 -11.64 -1.89 -7.30
C THR A 321 -12.19 -2.01 -8.71
N THR A 322 -11.51 -1.50 -9.73
CA THR A 322 -11.86 -1.83 -11.12
C THR A 322 -11.55 -3.32 -11.33
N GLU A 323 -12.50 -4.17 -10.94
CA GLU A 323 -12.56 -5.55 -11.35
C GLU A 323 -12.74 -5.57 -12.87
N ALA A 324 -11.78 -6.22 -13.55
CA ALA A 324 -11.86 -6.82 -14.87
C ALA A 324 -13.21 -6.71 -15.64
N THR A 325 -13.53 -5.54 -16.18
CA THR A 325 -14.62 -5.36 -17.16
C THR A 325 -14.10 -4.92 -18.52
N ASP A 326 -12.96 -5.46 -18.96
CA ASP A 326 -12.44 -5.26 -20.33
C ASP A 326 -11.69 -6.48 -20.89
N THR A 327 -12.07 -7.69 -20.51
CA THR A 327 -11.65 -8.93 -21.19
C THR A 327 -12.80 -9.91 -21.27
N ASP A 328 -13.75 -9.64 -22.17
CA ASP A 328 -14.60 -10.65 -22.83
C ASP A 328 -15.34 -10.02 -24.03
N ALA A 329 -14.58 -9.46 -24.97
CA ALA A 329 -15.11 -9.05 -26.27
C ALA A 329 -14.01 -9.00 -27.35
N ASN A 330 -13.20 -10.06 -27.50
CA ASN A 330 -12.56 -10.43 -28.77
C ASN A 330 -11.70 -11.69 -28.63
N SER A 331 -12.33 -12.86 -28.71
CA SER A 331 -11.66 -14.10 -29.13
C SER A 331 -12.69 -15.13 -29.60
N ALA A 332 -13.46 -14.75 -30.62
CA ALA A 332 -14.15 -15.71 -31.46
C ALA A 332 -13.75 -15.43 -32.90
N ASP A 333 -12.55 -15.89 -33.26
CA ASP A 333 -12.28 -16.59 -34.52
C ASP A 333 -10.77 -16.83 -34.66
N VAL A 334 -10.45 -17.88 -35.41
CA VAL A 334 -9.14 -18.33 -35.91
C VAL A 334 -8.63 -19.64 -35.27
N ASP A 335 -8.79 -20.69 -36.10
CA ASP A 335 -7.99 -21.91 -36.26
C ASP A 335 -8.26 -23.16 -35.42
N LYS A 336 -9.30 -23.89 -35.89
CA LYS A 336 -9.14 -25.31 -36.21
C LYS A 336 -8.30 -25.46 -37.48
N VAL A 337 -7.21 -26.23 -37.43
CA VAL A 337 -6.77 -27.27 -38.39
C VAL A 337 -5.29 -27.56 -38.10
N ALA A 338 -4.99 -28.75 -37.59
CA ALA A 338 -3.82 -29.56 -37.98
C ALA A 338 -3.85 -30.88 -37.19
N ASP A 339 -4.41 -31.91 -37.82
CA ASP A 339 -4.19 -33.31 -37.47
C ASP A 339 -3.87 -33.99 -38.80
N ALA A 340 -2.63 -34.47 -38.99
CA ALA A 340 -2.22 -35.58 -39.86
C ALA A 340 -0.69 -35.63 -40.09
N GLU A 341 -0.11 -36.78 -39.70
CA GLU A 341 1.00 -37.52 -40.34
C GLU A 341 2.44 -36.98 -40.27
N MET A 342 3.32 -37.71 -39.55
CA MET A 342 4.27 -38.65 -40.19
C MET A 342 5.16 -39.39 -39.16
N ASP A 343 5.09 -40.72 -39.27
CA ASP A 343 6.15 -41.73 -39.29
C ASP A 343 7.08 -42.02 -38.10
N GLN A 344 6.92 -43.26 -37.63
CA GLN A 344 7.89 -44.09 -36.93
C GLN A 344 8.96 -44.58 -37.90
N GLU A 345 10.23 -44.61 -37.47
CA GLU A 345 11.15 -45.70 -37.82
C GLU A 345 12.21 -45.87 -36.73
N ASP A 346 12.36 -47.12 -36.31
CA ASP A 346 13.29 -47.68 -35.32
C ASP A 346 14.76 -47.54 -35.73
N VAL A 347 15.67 -47.27 -34.77
CA VAL A 347 16.92 -48.04 -34.59
C VAL A 347 17.35 -48.06 -33.12
N SER A 348 17.56 -49.28 -32.63
CA SER A 348 18.16 -49.77 -31.39
C SER A 348 19.40 -49.07 -30.83
N SER A 349 19.53 -49.08 -29.49
CA SER A 349 20.70 -49.68 -28.81
C SER A 349 20.46 -49.87 -27.30
N ASP A 350 20.84 -51.06 -26.84
CA ASP A 350 20.80 -51.61 -25.48
C ASP A 350 21.41 -50.73 -24.38
N ASN A 351 20.85 -50.80 -23.16
CA ASN A 351 21.46 -51.57 -22.07
C ASN A 351 20.64 -51.46 -20.77
N ASP A 352 20.02 -52.59 -20.43
CA ASP A 352 20.20 -53.34 -19.19
C ASP A 352 20.00 -52.70 -17.79
N LEU A 353 19.18 -53.44 -17.06
CA LEU A 353 19.26 -53.83 -15.64
C LEU A 353 18.39 -53.10 -14.59
N SER A 354 17.28 -53.80 -14.28
CA SER A 354 16.71 -54.11 -12.96
C SER A 354 16.08 -52.96 -12.17
N SER A 355 14.75 -52.85 -12.01
CA SER A 355 13.88 -53.68 -11.15
C SER A 355 14.51 -53.91 -9.75
N ILE A 356 13.90 -53.52 -8.63
CA ILE A 356 12.70 -54.14 -8.07
C ILE A 356 12.08 -53.20 -7.02
N SER A 357 10.76 -53.09 -7.13
CA SER A 357 9.75 -52.60 -6.21
C SER A 357 9.55 -53.46 -4.95
N GLY A 358 9.04 -52.86 -3.87
CA GLY A 358 8.19 -53.54 -2.88
C GLY A 358 8.27 -52.89 -1.49
N THR A 359 7.30 -52.07 -1.04
CA THR A 359 6.10 -52.45 -0.23
C THR A 359 6.35 -53.62 0.74
N SER A 360 5.99 -53.62 2.02
CA SER A 360 5.10 -52.78 2.84
C SER A 360 5.13 -53.30 4.30
N THR A 361 4.50 -52.54 5.21
CA THR A 361 3.73 -53.00 6.40
C THR A 361 4.41 -53.53 7.68
N SER A 362 4.40 -52.67 8.70
CA SER A 362 3.75 -52.80 10.05
C SER A 362 3.76 -54.13 10.81
N THR A 363 4.22 -54.08 12.07
CA THR A 363 3.54 -54.48 13.35
C THR A 363 4.58 -54.38 14.49
N SER A 364 4.47 -53.46 15.44
CA SER A 364 3.74 -53.53 16.73
C SER A 364 4.21 -54.63 17.69
N THR A 365 4.83 -54.23 18.80
CA THR A 365 4.59 -54.61 20.21
C THR A 365 5.90 -54.40 20.99
N ASP A 366 6.00 -54.16 22.28
CA ASP A 366 5.19 -53.65 23.38
C ASP A 366 6.12 -53.80 24.61
N ALA A 367 5.68 -53.29 25.77
CA ALA A 367 6.21 -53.59 27.12
C ALA A 367 7.55 -52.90 27.50
N SER A 368 7.50 -51.83 28.32
CA SER A 368 7.50 -51.86 29.80
C SER A 368 8.90 -52.17 30.36
N SER A 369 9.45 -51.57 31.41
CA SER A 369 8.99 -50.63 32.44
C SER A 369 10.14 -50.56 33.45
N HIS A 370 10.13 -49.51 34.29
CA HIS A 370 10.81 -49.45 35.59
C HIS A 370 12.35 -49.37 35.54
N SER A 371 13.05 -48.68 36.42
CA SER A 371 12.82 -47.81 37.59
C SER A 371 14.24 -47.28 37.87
N SER A 372 14.52 -46.10 38.41
CA SER A 372 14.30 -45.59 39.77
C SER A 372 15.46 -44.58 39.94
N LYS A 373 15.19 -43.30 40.19
CA LYS A 373 14.99 -42.67 41.51
C LYS A 373 16.31 -42.34 42.23
N ARG A 374 16.33 -41.10 42.74
CA ARG A 374 17.07 -40.56 43.90
C ARG A 374 18.53 -40.16 43.68
N GLU A 375 19.09 -39.14 44.32
CA GLU A 375 18.63 -38.09 45.25
C GLU A 375 19.79 -37.05 45.31
N ASP A 376 19.44 -35.81 45.67
CA ASP A 376 20.17 -34.81 46.45
C ASP A 376 21.68 -34.54 46.22
N SER A 377 22.02 -33.27 45.96
CA SER A 377 22.59 -32.38 46.99
C SER A 377 23.20 -31.08 46.44
N LYS A 378 22.89 -29.99 47.16
CA LYS A 378 23.48 -28.64 47.22
C LYS A 378 23.09 -27.59 46.19
#